data_AF-A0A7V2IC15-F1
#
_entry.id   AF-A0A7V2IC15-F1
#
_cell.length_a   1.000
_cell.length_b   1.000
_cell.length_c   1.000
_cell.angle_alpha   90.00
_cell.angle_beta   90.00
_cell.angle_gamma   90.00
#
_symmetry.space_group_name_H-M   'P 1'
#
loop_
_entity.id
_entity.type
_entity.pdbx_description
1 polymer ?
#
loop_
_entity_poly.entity_id
_entity_poly.type
_entity_poly.pdbx_seq_one_letter_code
_entity_poly.pdbx_strand_id
1 'polypeptide(L)'
;MVELERRGVPTVIFTAEAFVADARRTAASLGLPGLPLAVVPAPFTNQPPAAIHAMVEAAFDQVLAGLTRPVEEPPPTAPAPADERLVYEGEDALAAWEAMTRDFLARGWSDGLPLVPPTPRAVEAMLRGTRRAPDEQVAVLEPGFGIATVEKLAANAVMAGCRPEHLPLLITAVRCLAEPKMYLRNKAMSTGPHAPLVIVNGPRARTAGLNAGLCALGPGAPSAANTALGRAVRLTMMNVGHTY
;
A
#
# COMPACT_ATOMS: atom_id res chain seq x y z
N MET A 1 14.36 -4.37 -15.19
CA MET A 1 13.67 -4.54 -16.49
C MET A 1 13.10 -3.21 -16.92
N VAL A 2 12.06 -2.66 -16.25
CA VAL A 2 11.60 -1.27 -16.54
C VAL A 2 12.73 -0.23 -16.55
N GLU A 3 13.62 -0.27 -15.55
CA GLU A 3 14.78 0.64 -15.50
C GLU A 3 15.84 0.38 -16.59
N LEU A 4 15.90 -0.85 -17.13
CA LEU A 4 16.80 -1.18 -18.25
C LEU A 4 16.21 -0.67 -19.58
N GLU A 5 14.90 -0.86 -19.78
CA GLU A 5 14.16 -0.31 -20.94
C GLU A 5 14.27 1.20 -21.03
N ARG A 6 14.15 1.90 -19.89
CA ARG A 6 14.36 3.36 -19.82
C ARG A 6 15.76 3.80 -20.25
N ARG A 7 16.74 2.90 -20.20
CA ARG A 7 18.13 3.13 -20.63
C ARG A 7 18.39 2.61 -22.04
N GLY A 8 17.35 2.21 -22.79
CA GLY A 8 17.46 1.68 -24.13
C GLY A 8 18.02 0.27 -24.20
N VAL A 9 17.96 -0.50 -23.09
CA VAL A 9 18.33 -1.92 -23.07
C VAL A 9 17.04 -2.75 -23.10
N PRO A 10 16.73 -3.43 -24.22
CA PRO A 10 15.52 -4.24 -24.35
C PRO A 10 15.48 -5.38 -23.33
N THR A 11 14.30 -5.66 -22.81
CA THR A 11 14.04 -6.69 -21.81
C THR A 11 12.72 -7.42 -22.08
N VAL A 12 12.66 -8.67 -21.64
CA VAL A 12 11.43 -9.47 -21.68
C VAL A 12 11.33 -10.30 -20.40
N ILE A 13 10.11 -10.43 -19.86
CA ILE A 13 9.85 -11.17 -18.63
C ILE A 13 9.15 -12.48 -18.93
N PHE A 14 9.69 -13.61 -18.46
CA PHE A 14 8.89 -14.82 -18.36
C PHE A 14 7.84 -14.70 -17.25
N THR A 15 6.57 -14.86 -17.59
CA THR A 15 5.47 -14.91 -16.61
C THR A 15 4.54 -16.08 -16.92
N ALA A 16 3.97 -16.69 -15.89
CA ALA A 16 2.94 -17.70 -16.10
C ALA A 16 1.60 -17.03 -16.44
N GLU A 17 0.74 -17.72 -17.17
CA GLU A 17 -0.58 -17.22 -17.56
C GLU A 17 -1.39 -16.67 -16.37
N ALA A 18 -1.38 -17.38 -15.24
CA ALA A 18 -2.03 -16.97 -14.00
C ALA A 18 -1.51 -15.63 -13.41
N PHE A 19 -0.32 -15.16 -13.79
CA PHE A 19 0.33 -13.96 -13.25
C PHE A 19 0.44 -12.81 -14.27
N VAL A 20 -0.17 -12.92 -15.46
CA VAL A 20 -0.11 -11.86 -16.48
C VAL A 20 -0.71 -10.55 -15.97
N ALA A 21 -1.83 -10.61 -15.24
CA ALA A 21 -2.48 -9.42 -14.70
C ALA A 21 -1.56 -8.69 -13.70
N ASP A 22 -0.91 -9.42 -12.80
CA ASP A 22 0.01 -8.87 -11.80
C ASP A 22 1.27 -8.27 -12.44
N ALA A 23 1.82 -8.95 -13.45
CA ALA A 23 2.96 -8.47 -14.21
C ALA A 23 2.64 -7.14 -14.91
N ARG A 24 1.48 -7.05 -15.57
CA ARG A 24 1.04 -5.80 -16.23
C ARG A 24 0.79 -4.67 -15.24
N ARG A 25 0.11 -4.93 -14.11
CA ARG A 25 -0.14 -3.91 -13.07
C ARG A 25 1.18 -3.40 -12.47
N THR A 26 2.14 -4.29 -12.23
CA THR A 26 3.47 -3.93 -11.72
C THR A 26 4.25 -3.11 -12.73
N ALA A 27 4.21 -3.49 -14.01
CA ALA A 27 4.87 -2.73 -15.06
C ALA A 27 4.26 -1.33 -15.22
N ALA A 28 2.93 -1.23 -15.16
CA ALA A 28 2.20 0.03 -15.17
C ALA A 28 2.54 0.92 -13.97
N SER A 29 2.60 0.38 -12.75
CA SER A 29 2.96 1.15 -11.55
C SER A 29 4.40 1.65 -11.58
N LEU A 30 5.28 0.96 -12.31
CA LEU A 30 6.64 1.39 -12.57
C LEU A 30 6.76 2.32 -13.79
N GLY A 31 5.65 2.66 -14.45
CA GLY A 31 5.61 3.59 -15.58
C GLY A 31 6.06 2.98 -16.91
N LEU A 32 5.89 1.67 -17.11
CA LEU A 32 6.08 1.00 -18.40
C LEU A 32 4.99 -0.07 -18.61
N PRO A 33 3.73 0.32 -18.78
CA PRO A 33 2.60 -0.62 -18.87
C PRO A 33 2.69 -1.59 -20.06
N GLY A 34 3.49 -1.24 -21.07
CA GLY A 34 3.77 -2.05 -22.26
C GLY A 34 4.89 -3.07 -22.12
N LEU A 35 5.52 -3.22 -20.95
CA LEU A 35 6.69 -4.07 -20.75
C LEU A 35 6.50 -5.48 -21.36
N PRO A 36 7.39 -5.93 -22.26
CA PRO A 36 7.23 -7.20 -22.94
C PRO A 36 7.20 -8.41 -22.00
N LEU A 37 6.22 -9.29 -22.21
CA LEU A 37 6.04 -10.52 -21.44
C LEU A 37 6.15 -11.73 -22.38
N ALA A 38 6.97 -12.72 -22.01
CA ALA A 38 6.94 -14.07 -22.56
C ALA A 38 6.06 -14.94 -21.65
N VAL A 39 4.85 -15.23 -22.10
CA VAL A 39 3.85 -15.95 -21.30
C VAL A 39 4.02 -17.44 -21.48
N VAL A 40 4.15 -18.16 -20.37
CA VAL A 40 4.21 -19.63 -20.29
C VAL A 40 2.97 -20.19 -19.58
N PRO A 41 2.58 -21.46 -19.82
CA PRO A 41 1.37 -22.03 -19.25
C PRO A 41 1.37 -22.13 -17.71
N ALA A 42 2.55 -22.33 -17.11
CA ALA A 42 2.68 -22.55 -15.67
C ALA A 42 3.96 -21.91 -15.11
N PRO A 43 4.03 -21.62 -13.80
CA PRO A 43 5.25 -21.21 -13.15
C PRO A 43 6.33 -22.29 -13.29
N PHE A 44 7.59 -21.88 -13.48
CA PHE A 44 8.72 -22.82 -13.55
C PHE A 44 8.98 -23.53 -12.23
N THR A 45 8.62 -22.92 -11.10
CA THR A 45 8.71 -23.55 -9.79
C THR A 45 7.87 -24.82 -9.75
N ASN A 46 8.47 -25.89 -9.21
CA ASN A 46 7.87 -27.21 -9.07
C ASN A 46 7.57 -27.93 -10.41
N GLN A 47 8.28 -27.60 -11.49
CA GLN A 47 8.18 -28.28 -12.78
C GLN A 47 9.43 -29.14 -13.05
N PRO A 48 9.30 -30.31 -13.72
CA PRO A 48 10.45 -31.06 -14.20
C PRO A 48 11.26 -30.25 -15.22
N PRO A 49 12.60 -30.39 -15.28
CA PRO A 49 13.43 -29.66 -16.24
C PRO A 49 12.96 -29.78 -17.70
N ALA A 50 12.57 -30.98 -18.14
CA ALA A 50 12.07 -31.20 -19.51
C ALA A 50 10.80 -30.38 -19.81
N ALA A 51 9.90 -30.21 -18.84
CA ALA A 51 8.71 -29.38 -18.99
C ALA A 51 9.08 -27.90 -19.06
N ILE A 52 10.05 -27.45 -18.26
CA ILE A 52 10.57 -26.07 -18.32
C ILE A 52 11.16 -25.78 -19.70
N HIS A 53 12.01 -26.67 -20.22
CA HIS A 53 12.56 -26.52 -21.56
C HIS A 53 11.47 -26.42 -22.62
N ALA A 54 10.48 -27.31 -22.61
CA ALA A 54 9.37 -27.26 -23.56
C ALA A 54 8.58 -25.94 -23.50
N MET A 55 8.33 -25.41 -22.29
CA MET A 55 7.65 -24.11 -22.13
C MET A 55 8.49 -22.94 -22.65
N VAL A 56 9.80 -22.96 -22.39
CA VAL A 56 10.72 -21.90 -22.86
C VAL A 56 10.85 -21.91 -24.37
N GLU A 57 11.03 -23.08 -24.98
CA GLU A 57 11.10 -23.25 -26.44
C GLU A 57 9.81 -22.76 -27.11
N ALA A 58 8.65 -23.12 -26.57
CA ALA A 58 7.35 -22.66 -27.09
C ALA A 58 7.13 -21.14 -26.97
N ALA A 59 7.80 -20.48 -26.03
CA ALA A 59 7.71 -19.03 -25.82
C ALA A 59 8.83 -18.24 -26.51
N PHE A 60 9.73 -18.90 -27.26
CA PHE A 60 10.92 -18.27 -27.84
C PHE A 60 10.58 -17.12 -28.80
N ASP A 61 9.55 -17.27 -29.63
CA ASP A 61 9.12 -16.20 -30.54
C ASP A 61 8.63 -14.95 -29.77
N GLN A 62 8.05 -15.12 -28.58
CA GLN A 62 7.65 -14.01 -27.72
C GLN A 62 8.88 -13.29 -27.14
N VAL A 63 9.91 -14.05 -26.75
CA VAL A 63 11.20 -13.50 -26.30
C VAL A 63 11.86 -12.71 -27.42
N LEU A 64 11.94 -13.28 -28.62
CA LEU A 64 12.51 -12.60 -29.78
C LEU A 64 11.74 -11.31 -30.09
N ALA A 65 10.40 -11.36 -30.12
CA ALA A 65 9.58 -10.19 -30.36
C ALA A 65 9.79 -9.10 -29.28
N GLY A 66 9.81 -9.47 -28.00
CA GLY A 66 10.00 -8.53 -26.90
C GLY A 66 11.38 -7.87 -26.87
N LEU A 67 12.43 -8.55 -27.34
CA LEU A 67 13.80 -8.01 -27.37
C LEU A 67 14.12 -7.22 -28.64
N THR A 68 13.34 -7.37 -29.72
CA THR A 68 13.66 -6.79 -31.03
C THR A 68 12.66 -5.73 -31.50
N ARG A 69 11.48 -5.65 -30.90
CA ARG A 69 10.46 -4.65 -31.24
C ARG A 69 10.43 -3.53 -30.19
N PRO A 70 10.08 -2.29 -30.58
CA PRO A 70 9.84 -1.23 -29.62
C PRO A 70 8.73 -1.61 -28.64
N VAL A 71 8.88 -1.19 -27.38
CA VAL A 71 7.83 -1.35 -26.37
C VAL A 71 6.65 -0.45 -26.75
N GLU A 72 5.48 -1.06 -27.01
CA GLU A 72 4.26 -0.31 -27.26
C GLU A 72 3.75 0.32 -25.96
N GLU A 73 3.52 1.63 -25.94
CA GLU A 73 2.87 2.28 -24.81
C GLU A 73 1.34 2.15 -24.94
N PRO A 74 0.67 1.32 -24.10
CA PRO A 74 -0.79 1.31 -24.08
C PRO A 74 -1.34 2.68 -23.66
N PRO A 75 -2.57 3.02 -24.08
CA PRO A 75 -3.18 4.29 -23.72
C PRO A 75 -3.25 4.46 -22.19
N PRO A 76 -3.11 5.69 -21.69
CA PRO A 76 -3.15 5.95 -20.25
C PRO A 76 -4.45 5.41 -19.66
N THR A 77 -4.34 4.60 -18.61
CA THR A 77 -5.48 4.18 -17.79
C THR A 77 -6.11 5.39 -17.10
N ALA A 78 -7.41 5.29 -16.80
CA ALA A 78 -8.20 6.37 -16.23
C ALA A 78 -7.47 7.09 -15.08
N PRO A 79 -7.49 8.44 -15.05
CA PRO A 79 -6.75 9.20 -14.07
C PRO A 79 -7.22 8.86 -12.66
N ALA A 80 -6.29 8.93 -11.70
CA ALA A 80 -6.65 9.02 -10.29
C ALA A 80 -7.64 10.18 -10.10
N PRO A 81 -8.56 10.12 -9.10
CA PRO A 81 -9.46 11.22 -8.84
C PRO A 81 -8.68 12.53 -8.80
N ALA A 82 -9.11 13.49 -9.63
CA ALA A 82 -8.39 14.74 -9.86
C ALA A 82 -8.39 15.65 -8.62
N ASP A 83 -9.35 15.44 -7.71
CA ASP A 83 -9.54 16.27 -6.53
C ASP A 83 -8.90 15.65 -5.29
N GLU A 84 -8.06 16.43 -4.61
CA GLU A 84 -7.46 16.09 -3.31
C GLU A 84 -8.50 15.99 -2.18
N ARG A 85 -9.72 16.49 -2.42
CA ARG A 85 -10.82 16.52 -1.45
C ARG A 85 -12.10 16.01 -2.11
N LEU A 86 -12.73 15.06 -1.45
CA LEU A 86 -14.01 14.50 -1.87
C LEU A 86 -15.12 15.03 -0.97
N VAL A 87 -16.28 15.29 -1.57
CA VAL A 87 -17.49 15.71 -0.87
C VAL A 87 -18.52 14.60 -1.00
N TYR A 88 -19.13 14.21 0.11
CA TYR A 88 -20.19 13.22 0.17
C TYR A 88 -21.43 13.89 0.74
N GLU A 89 -22.53 13.82 -0.01
CA GLU A 89 -23.84 14.36 0.37
C GLU A 89 -24.79 13.25 0.79
N GLY A 90 -25.79 13.60 1.59
CA GLY A 90 -26.85 12.72 2.08
C GLY A 90 -27.96 13.53 2.73
N GLU A 91 -29.10 12.89 2.99
CA GLU A 91 -30.25 13.53 3.66
C GLU A 91 -29.89 14.08 5.04
N ASP A 92 -28.91 13.44 5.69
CA ASP A 92 -28.28 13.88 6.93
C ASP A 92 -26.78 13.50 6.95
N ALA A 93 -26.12 13.79 8.08
CA ALA A 93 -24.70 13.49 8.26
C ALA A 93 -24.40 11.98 8.30
N LEU A 94 -25.36 11.14 8.72
CA LEU A 94 -25.19 9.70 8.77
C LEU A 94 -25.22 9.12 7.35
N ALA A 95 -26.18 9.54 6.52
CA ALA A 95 -26.28 9.14 5.12
C ALA A 95 -25.02 9.54 4.32
N ALA A 96 -24.50 10.75 4.53
CA ALA A 96 -23.25 11.21 3.93
C ALA A 96 -22.04 10.36 4.38
N TRP A 97 -21.97 10.02 5.68
CA TRP A 97 -20.92 9.16 6.23
C TRP A 97 -20.97 7.73 5.67
N GLU A 98 -22.16 7.16 5.53
CA GLU A 98 -22.35 5.83 4.91
C GLU A 98 -21.94 5.84 3.43
N ALA A 99 -22.28 6.91 2.70
CA ALA A 99 -21.87 7.07 1.30
C ALA A 99 -20.34 7.11 1.16
N MET A 100 -19.67 7.89 2.02
CA MET A 100 -18.19 7.91 2.10
C MET A 100 -17.63 6.52 2.42
N THR A 101 -18.18 5.84 3.42
CA THR A 101 -17.68 4.54 3.86
C THR A 101 -17.81 3.48 2.75
N ARG A 102 -18.93 3.46 2.02
CA ARG A 102 -19.13 2.56 0.86
C ARG A 102 -18.15 2.86 -0.26
N ASP A 103 -17.95 4.13 -0.61
CA ASP A 103 -17.04 4.53 -1.68
C ASP A 103 -15.56 4.24 -1.31
N PHE A 104 -15.15 4.55 -0.08
CA PHE A 104 -13.80 4.24 0.41
C PHE A 104 -13.55 2.73 0.40
N LEU A 105 -14.53 1.91 0.80
CA LEU A 105 -14.42 0.45 0.72
C LEU A 105 -14.27 -0.03 -0.73
N ALA A 106 -15.11 0.48 -1.65
CA ALA A 106 -15.07 0.12 -3.07
C ALA A 106 -13.73 0.50 -3.73
N ARG A 107 -13.09 1.58 -3.28
CA ARG A 107 -11.77 2.04 -3.75
C ARG A 107 -10.59 1.32 -3.09
N GLY A 108 -10.84 0.46 -2.10
CA GLY A 108 -9.79 -0.19 -1.32
C GLY A 108 -9.09 0.73 -0.32
N TRP A 109 -9.73 1.84 0.07
CA TRP A 109 -9.20 2.81 1.03
C TRP A 109 -9.63 2.57 2.49
N SER A 110 -10.34 1.47 2.72
CA SER A 110 -10.85 1.04 4.02
C SER A 110 -10.37 -0.36 4.36
N ASP A 111 -10.07 -0.59 5.64
CA ASP A 111 -9.75 -1.90 6.21
C ASP A 111 -11.00 -2.76 6.49
N GLY A 112 -12.16 -2.37 5.95
CA GLY A 112 -13.44 -3.06 6.12
C GLY A 112 -14.18 -2.69 7.41
N LEU A 113 -13.59 -1.86 8.26
CA LEU A 113 -14.21 -1.34 9.48
C LEU A 113 -14.69 0.11 9.26
N PRO A 114 -15.63 0.60 10.09
CA PRO A 114 -16.02 2.00 10.11
C PRO A 114 -14.81 2.94 10.17
N LEU A 115 -14.84 3.99 9.35
CA LEU A 115 -13.81 5.03 9.30
C LEU A 115 -14.33 6.32 9.91
N VAL A 116 -13.47 7.03 10.65
CA VAL A 116 -13.73 8.44 10.98
C VAL A 116 -13.38 9.29 9.75
N PRO A 117 -14.27 10.16 9.25
CA PRO A 117 -13.96 10.98 8.08
C PRO A 117 -12.69 11.83 8.30
N PRO A 118 -11.67 11.72 7.43
CA PRO A 118 -10.44 12.53 7.52
C PRO A 118 -10.68 13.95 6.99
N THR A 119 -11.64 14.66 7.57
CA THR A 119 -11.95 16.05 7.21
C THR A 119 -10.74 16.96 7.47
N PRO A 120 -10.61 18.10 6.76
CA PRO A 120 -9.51 19.05 6.98
C PRO A 120 -9.35 19.45 8.46
N ARG A 121 -10.46 19.71 9.16
CA ARG A 121 -10.47 20.03 10.60
C ARG A 121 -9.94 18.89 11.46
N ALA A 122 -10.30 17.64 11.16
CA ALA A 122 -9.84 16.47 11.91
C ALA A 122 -8.35 16.20 11.67
N VAL A 123 -7.88 16.36 10.43
CA VAL A 123 -6.47 16.24 10.07
C VAL A 123 -5.64 17.34 10.73
N GLU A 124 -6.08 18.59 10.69
CA GLU A 124 -5.43 19.69 11.41
C GLU A 124 -5.35 19.41 12.92
N ALA A 125 -6.41 18.84 13.51
CA ALA A 125 -6.40 18.46 14.91
C ALA A 125 -5.41 17.34 15.23
N MET A 126 -5.29 16.36 14.35
CA MET A 126 -4.34 15.26 14.46
C MET A 126 -2.89 15.76 14.35
N LEU A 127 -2.62 16.70 13.44
CA LEU A 127 -1.29 17.28 13.19
C LEU A 127 -0.70 17.96 14.43
N ARG A 128 -1.53 18.45 15.37
CA ARG A 128 -1.06 18.99 16.67
C ARG A 128 -0.28 17.97 17.53
N GLY A 129 -0.36 16.68 17.21
CA GLY A 129 0.40 15.62 17.86
C GLY A 129 1.90 15.64 17.58
N THR A 130 2.34 16.39 16.57
CA THR A 130 3.74 16.46 16.13
C THR A 130 4.18 17.92 15.90
N ARG A 131 5.51 18.12 15.83
CA ARG A 131 6.12 19.40 15.41
C ARG A 131 6.67 19.35 13.98
N ARG A 132 6.56 18.20 13.32
CA ARG A 132 6.99 18.01 11.93
C ARG A 132 6.06 18.76 10.97
N ALA A 133 6.60 19.23 9.86
CA ALA A 133 5.81 19.93 8.85
C ALA A 133 4.83 18.95 8.16
N PRO A 134 3.61 19.37 7.79
CA PRO A 134 2.62 18.48 7.16
C PRO A 134 3.10 17.84 5.84
N ASP A 135 3.85 18.59 5.04
CA ASP A 135 4.42 18.19 3.75
C ASP A 135 5.73 17.39 3.88
N GLU A 136 6.29 17.30 5.10
CA GLU A 136 7.53 16.57 5.34
C GLU A 136 7.38 15.10 4.93
N GLN A 137 8.24 14.66 4.01
CA GLN A 137 8.31 13.27 3.60
C GLN A 137 8.96 12.43 4.70
N VAL A 138 8.22 11.45 5.20
CA VAL A 138 8.66 10.49 6.21
C VAL A 138 9.34 9.28 5.56
N ALA A 139 8.76 8.79 4.46
CA ALA A 139 9.24 7.59 3.75
C ALA A 139 8.66 7.49 2.33
N VAL A 140 9.21 6.57 1.53
CA VAL A 140 8.57 5.99 0.35
C VAL A 140 8.21 4.55 0.70
N LEU A 141 6.94 4.18 0.60
CA LEU A 141 6.48 2.85 1.00
C LEU A 141 6.33 1.92 -0.21
N GLU A 142 7.05 0.82 -0.17
CA GLU A 142 6.81 -0.31 -1.06
C GLU A 142 5.47 -0.99 -0.72
N PRO A 143 4.82 -1.63 -1.70
CA PRO A 143 5.28 -1.85 -3.08
C PRO A 143 4.86 -0.80 -4.11
N GLY A 144 3.88 0.05 -3.79
CA GLY A 144 3.39 1.08 -4.70
C GLY A 144 4.30 2.29 -4.82
N PHE A 145 5.34 2.38 -3.98
CA PHE A 145 6.27 3.50 -3.90
C PHE A 145 5.57 4.83 -3.60
N GLY A 146 4.46 4.79 -2.85
CA GLY A 146 3.76 6.00 -2.47
C GLY A 146 4.54 6.81 -1.43
N ILE A 147 4.47 8.13 -1.58
CA ILE A 147 5.17 9.10 -0.73
C ILE A 147 4.36 9.30 0.56
N ALA A 148 4.90 8.85 1.68
CA ALA A 148 4.32 9.04 3.00
C ALA A 148 4.73 10.40 3.58
N THR A 149 3.84 11.39 3.49
CA THR A 149 4.00 12.68 4.18
C THR A 149 3.33 12.66 5.55
N VAL A 150 3.70 13.58 6.44
CA VAL A 150 3.08 13.69 7.77
C VAL A 150 1.57 13.90 7.69
N GLU A 151 1.09 14.70 6.75
CA GLU A 151 -0.35 14.92 6.52
C GLU A 151 -1.08 13.65 6.08
N LYS A 152 -0.49 12.87 5.15
CA LYS A 152 -1.06 11.58 4.73
C LYS A 152 -1.13 10.60 5.90
N LEU A 153 -0.12 10.58 6.76
CA LEU A 153 -0.13 9.75 7.97
C LEU A 153 -1.19 10.24 8.97
N ALA A 154 -1.37 11.55 9.11
CA ALA A 154 -2.42 12.13 9.94
C ALA A 154 -3.83 11.76 9.44
N ALA A 155 -4.08 11.82 8.13
CA ALA A 155 -5.35 11.38 7.54
C ALA A 155 -5.65 9.90 7.83
N ASN A 156 -4.65 9.01 7.68
CA ASN A 156 -4.80 7.59 8.02
C ASN A 156 -5.00 7.35 9.53
N ALA A 157 -4.33 8.13 10.38
CA ALA A 157 -4.53 8.09 11.82
C ALA A 157 -5.95 8.54 12.21
N VAL A 158 -6.48 9.60 11.58
CA VAL A 158 -7.86 10.04 11.81
C VAL A 158 -8.82 8.92 11.43
N MET A 159 -8.70 8.37 10.22
CA MET A 159 -9.55 7.26 9.75
C MET A 159 -9.58 6.08 10.71
N ALA A 160 -8.44 5.75 11.33
CA ALA A 160 -8.31 4.68 12.32
C ALA A 160 -8.95 4.98 13.70
N GLY A 161 -9.33 6.24 13.96
CA GLY A 161 -9.79 6.69 15.27
C GLY A 161 -8.66 6.98 16.26
N CYS A 162 -7.45 7.28 15.78
CA CYS A 162 -6.36 7.69 16.65
C CYS A 162 -6.64 9.05 17.31
N ARG A 163 -5.90 9.30 18.40
CA ARG A 163 -5.73 10.62 19.01
C ARG A 163 -4.40 11.24 18.57
N PRO A 164 -4.21 12.57 18.70
CA PRO A 164 -2.98 13.24 18.30
C PRO A 164 -1.70 12.62 18.91
N GLU A 165 -1.76 12.09 20.13
CA GLU A 165 -0.60 11.47 20.80
C GLU A 165 -0.11 10.19 20.09
N HIS A 166 -0.93 9.59 19.23
CA HIS A 166 -0.56 8.41 18.43
C HIS A 166 0.23 8.77 17.17
N LEU A 167 0.07 9.98 16.63
CA LEU A 167 0.68 10.37 15.35
C LEU A 167 2.22 10.25 15.36
N PRO A 168 2.97 10.69 16.40
CA PRO A 168 4.41 10.49 16.45
C PRO A 168 4.84 9.02 16.45
N LEU A 169 4.02 8.14 17.04
CA LEU A 169 4.26 6.70 17.06
C LEU A 169 4.03 6.10 15.68
N LEU A 170 2.96 6.51 14.98
CA LEU A 170 2.70 6.11 13.59
C LEU A 170 3.83 6.55 12.66
N ILE A 171 4.27 7.82 12.75
CA ILE A 171 5.42 8.34 11.97
C ILE A 171 6.66 7.46 12.20
N THR A 172 6.92 7.09 13.45
CA THR A 172 8.06 6.23 13.79
C THR A 172 7.88 4.82 13.24
N ALA A 173 6.69 4.23 13.36
CA ALA A 173 6.38 2.91 12.82
C ALA A 173 6.56 2.87 11.30
N VAL A 174 6.11 3.90 10.58
CA VAL A 174 6.28 4.03 9.13
C VAL A 174 7.75 4.12 8.72
N ARG A 175 8.58 4.85 9.48
CA ARG A 175 10.03 4.86 9.25
C ARG A 175 10.62 3.46 9.43
N CYS A 176 10.23 2.72 10.47
CA CYS A 176 10.65 1.35 10.67
C CYS A 176 10.19 0.42 9.53
N LEU A 177 8.98 0.61 9.01
CA LEU A 177 8.47 -0.16 7.86
C LEU A 177 9.29 0.10 6.59
N ALA A 178 9.79 1.31 6.41
CA ALA A 178 10.61 1.70 5.27
C ALA A 178 12.09 1.27 5.38
N GLU A 179 12.53 0.77 6.54
CA GLU A 179 13.89 0.25 6.67
C GLU A 179 14.10 -0.97 5.75
N PRO A 180 15.18 -1.03 4.96
CA PRO A 180 15.42 -2.14 4.03
C PRO A 180 15.37 -3.53 4.69
N LYS A 181 15.77 -3.60 5.97
CA LYS A 181 15.74 -4.85 6.77
C LYS A 181 14.33 -5.38 7.02
N MET A 182 13.31 -4.51 7.00
CA MET A 182 11.91 -4.92 7.14
C MET A 182 11.44 -5.72 5.91
N TYR A 183 12.05 -5.46 4.76
CA TYR A 183 11.70 -6.05 3.47
C TYR A 183 10.19 -5.98 3.20
N LEU A 184 9.64 -4.77 3.33
CA LEU A 184 8.20 -4.51 3.35
C LEU A 184 7.50 -5.09 2.12
N ARG A 185 8.07 -4.94 0.91
CA ARG A 185 7.51 -5.51 -0.32
C ARG A 185 7.14 -6.99 -0.18
N ASN A 186 7.99 -7.80 0.44
CA ASN A 186 7.73 -9.23 0.62
C ASN A 186 6.67 -9.52 1.67
N LYS A 187 6.49 -8.63 2.65
CA LYS A 187 5.52 -8.77 3.74
C LYS A 187 4.14 -8.22 3.38
N ALA A 188 4.11 -7.29 2.43
CA ALA A 188 2.93 -6.57 1.98
C ALA A 188 2.45 -6.98 0.58
N MET A 189 3.15 -7.91 -0.08
CA MET A 189 2.71 -8.61 -1.30
C MET A 189 2.67 -10.12 -1.01
N SER A 190 2.00 -10.92 -1.86
CA SER A 190 1.79 -12.40 -1.76
C SER A 190 0.44 -12.84 -1.14
N THR A 191 0.25 -14.17 -1.03
CA THR A 191 -0.96 -14.88 -0.55
C THR A 191 -1.23 -14.73 0.96
N GLY A 192 -0.37 -14.03 1.70
CA GLY A 192 -0.53 -13.78 3.12
C GLY A 192 -0.15 -12.35 3.52
N PRO A 193 -1.12 -11.43 3.68
CA PRO A 193 -0.93 -10.15 4.34
C PRO A 193 -0.33 -10.28 5.72
N HIS A 194 0.95 -9.95 5.88
CA HIS A 194 1.54 -9.90 7.21
C HIS A 194 1.01 -8.67 7.96
N ALA A 195 0.55 -8.85 9.19
CA ALA A 195 0.20 -7.77 10.09
C ALA A 195 1.45 -7.36 10.90
N PRO A 196 1.95 -6.12 10.77
CA PRO A 196 3.09 -5.67 11.58
C PRO A 196 2.73 -5.61 13.07
N LEU A 197 3.60 -6.15 13.91
CA LEU A 197 3.52 -5.95 15.36
C LEU A 197 4.31 -4.69 15.74
N VAL A 198 3.61 -3.67 16.23
CA VAL A 198 4.25 -2.44 16.72
C VAL A 198 4.51 -2.57 18.22
N ILE A 199 5.80 -2.62 18.59
CA ILE A 199 6.24 -2.66 19.99
C ILE A 199 6.79 -1.28 20.35
N VAL A 200 6.17 -0.61 21.33
CA VAL A 200 6.59 0.71 21.78
C VAL A 200 7.13 0.61 23.20
N ASN A 201 8.40 0.97 23.37
CA ASN A 201 9.03 1.07 24.68
C ASN A 201 9.20 2.55 25.08
N GLY A 202 8.87 2.88 26.32
CA GLY A 202 9.18 4.18 26.92
C GLY A 202 7.97 5.05 27.29
N PRO A 203 8.21 6.25 27.82
CA PRO A 203 7.15 7.10 28.40
C PRO A 203 6.09 7.53 27.40
N ARG A 204 6.43 7.67 26.11
CA ARG A 204 5.47 8.01 25.06
C ARG A 204 4.38 6.95 24.87
N ALA A 205 4.67 5.67 25.13
CA ALA A 205 3.65 4.63 25.10
C ALA A 205 2.56 4.88 26.15
N ARG A 206 2.97 5.30 27.35
CA ARG A 206 2.04 5.64 28.45
C ARG A 206 1.23 6.90 28.14
N THR A 207 1.87 7.95 27.64
CA THR A 207 1.17 9.18 27.21
C THR A 207 0.16 8.91 26.10
N ALA A 208 0.50 8.03 25.16
CA ALA A 208 -0.39 7.57 24.10
C ALA A 208 -1.51 6.63 24.60
N GLY A 209 -1.47 6.22 25.87
CA GLY A 209 -2.45 5.30 26.47
C GLY A 209 -2.39 3.89 25.89
N LEU A 210 -1.22 3.45 25.41
CA LEU A 210 -1.05 2.07 24.95
C LEU A 210 -1.15 1.09 26.13
N ASN A 211 -1.94 0.04 25.96
CA ASN A 211 -2.09 -1.01 26.95
C ASN A 211 -0.87 -1.93 26.93
N ALA A 212 -0.21 -2.06 28.08
CA ALA A 212 0.90 -2.98 28.32
C ALA A 212 0.60 -3.97 29.46
N GLY A 213 -0.63 -3.97 29.99
CA GLY A 213 -1.06 -4.82 31.10
C GLY A 213 -1.78 -6.08 30.63
N LEU A 214 -2.78 -6.50 31.41
CA LEU A 214 -3.62 -7.65 31.09
C LEU A 214 -4.25 -7.50 29.71
N CYS A 215 -4.19 -8.58 28.93
CA CYS A 215 -4.74 -8.64 27.57
C CYS A 215 -4.24 -7.50 26.66
N ALA A 216 -2.94 -7.15 26.72
CA ALA A 216 -2.34 -6.10 25.87
C ALA A 216 -2.54 -6.30 24.36
N LEU A 217 -2.71 -7.55 23.90
CA LEU A 217 -3.05 -7.89 22.51
C LEU A 217 -4.55 -8.16 22.29
N GLY A 218 -5.36 -8.08 23.35
CA GLY A 218 -6.80 -8.29 23.31
C GLY A 218 -7.57 -7.03 22.91
N PRO A 219 -8.84 -7.17 22.50
CA PRO A 219 -9.70 -6.04 22.14
C PRO A 219 -10.26 -5.32 23.38
N GLY A 220 -11.06 -4.28 23.15
CA GLY A 220 -11.85 -3.60 24.18
C GLY A 220 -11.28 -2.26 24.63
N ALA A 221 -11.99 -1.61 25.56
CA ALA A 221 -11.66 -0.26 26.03
C ALA A 221 -10.22 -0.10 26.53
N PRO A 222 -9.63 -1.03 27.31
CA PRO A 222 -8.24 -0.90 27.75
C PRO A 222 -7.24 -0.83 26.58
N SER A 223 -7.49 -1.58 25.51
CA SER A 223 -6.61 -1.67 24.33
C SER A 223 -7.06 -0.80 23.16
N ALA A 224 -8.00 0.12 23.35
CA ALA A 224 -8.53 0.97 22.28
C ALA A 224 -7.42 1.74 21.54
N ALA A 225 -6.40 2.22 22.26
CA ALA A 225 -5.24 2.88 21.67
C ALA A 225 -4.36 1.92 20.85
N ASN A 226 -4.19 0.67 21.29
CA ASN A 226 -3.44 -0.36 20.57
C ASN A 226 -4.14 -0.68 19.24
N THR A 227 -5.46 -0.87 19.29
CA THR A 227 -6.29 -1.12 18.11
C THR A 227 -6.24 0.05 17.13
N ALA A 228 -6.42 1.28 17.61
CA ALA A 228 -6.37 2.47 16.75
C ALA A 228 -4.99 2.62 16.07
N LEU A 229 -3.89 2.48 16.82
CA LEU A 229 -2.55 2.58 16.25
C LEU A 229 -2.26 1.45 15.24
N GLY A 230 -2.66 0.22 15.56
CA GLY A 230 -2.53 -0.92 14.64
C GLY A 230 -3.33 -0.72 13.35
N ARG A 231 -4.57 -0.25 13.45
CA ARG A 231 -5.39 0.12 12.28
C ARG A 231 -4.76 1.25 11.47
N ALA A 232 -4.21 2.27 12.12
CA ALA A 232 -3.55 3.39 11.42
C ALA A 232 -2.33 2.93 10.62
N VAL A 233 -1.56 1.97 11.15
CA VAL A 233 -0.45 1.35 10.42
C VAL A 233 -0.97 0.58 9.20
N ARG A 234 -2.03 -0.22 9.36
CA ARG A 234 -2.62 -0.96 8.24
C ARG A 234 -3.18 -0.04 7.16
N LEU A 235 -3.96 0.97 7.54
CA LEU A 235 -4.50 1.97 6.60
C LEU A 235 -3.37 2.72 5.89
N THR A 236 -2.27 3.03 6.56
CA THR A 236 -1.10 3.64 5.92
C THR A 236 -0.47 2.71 4.88
N MET A 237 -0.30 1.42 5.19
CA MET A 237 0.19 0.44 4.21
C MET A 237 -0.72 0.36 2.99
N MET A 238 -2.04 0.37 3.19
CA MET A 238 -3.04 0.33 2.11
C MET A 238 -3.00 1.62 1.27
N ASN A 239 -3.25 2.76 1.91
CA ASN A 239 -3.54 4.02 1.24
C ASN A 239 -2.28 4.74 0.72
N VAL A 240 -1.12 4.45 1.30
CA VAL A 240 0.15 5.04 0.88
C VAL A 240 1.08 3.99 0.27
N GLY A 241 1.14 2.78 0.84
CA GLY A 241 1.95 1.69 0.28
C GLY A 241 1.31 1.02 -0.94
N HIS A 242 0.02 1.26 -1.22
CA HIS A 242 -0.78 0.55 -2.22
C HIS A 242 -0.80 -0.97 -2.01
N THR A 243 -1.06 -1.38 -0.76
CA THR A 243 -1.20 -2.78 -0.36
C THR A 243 -2.67 -3.17 -0.22
N TYR A 244 -2.91 -4.47 -0.02
CA TYR A 244 -4.17 -4.98 0.53
C TYR A 244 -4.42 -4.51 1.97
#